data_AF-A0A3D3XL19-F1
#
_entry.id   AF-A0A3D3XL19-F1
#
_cell.length_a   1.000
_cell.length_b   1.000
_cell.length_c   1.000
_cell.angle_alpha   90.00
_cell.angle_beta   90.00
_cell.angle_gamma   90.00
#
_symmetry.space_group_name_H-M   'P 1'
#
loop_
_entity.id
_entity.type
_entity.pdbx_description
1 polymer ?
#
loop_
_entity_poly.entity_id
_entity_poly.type
_entity_poly.pdbx_seq_one_letter_code
_entity_poly.pdbx_strand_id
1 'polypeptide(L)'
;DEVNKAFTGQQAAAPINTDPSEIVKPEDADLSGVSKGQFVFSSADGKDKIFADEQAVSNININQFPQVSVDITYPVTGGTGRFKGASGEIVGYERGNFDPSSPAGYVGHLENFSSLVTGRKEEKVTRKLANSSDVLLGKIKPFAGHHSENCMTSIAVGDIDGDGHADIIAGIGGPDMMPMVEIYSGADYSMMAKIMPFHHSKPTAINIAAGDVNSDNFVDIIIGQGNGGDGLVEAFDGRKIFEAQQADQVIDPMDGMAMGTSTAMYKGKFQPYGEDYTGAIDVASGYILPRPDNNIPDQIIQTSYANFTTLAVKQKSSEDDPSIKSFFYTGGGHAHATTVSEGDMEMSSMDGSSHSQSSNSDDMPRLAAALDPDQKLRSITGTFFDLGSTPDERGFGGLVAETNQNRQKLFYIDPNSLQDSDTSIFDHETINLA
;
A
#
# COMPACT_ATOMS: atom_id res chain seq x y z
N ASP A 1 -24.25 9.29 11.82
CA ASP A 1 -25.63 9.03 12.28
C ASP A 1 -26.71 10.01 11.83
N GLU A 2 -26.51 11.34 11.79
CA GLU A 2 -27.55 12.27 11.27
C GLU A 2 -27.65 12.35 9.73
N VAL A 3 -26.68 11.81 8.98
CA VAL A 3 -26.68 11.84 7.51
C VAL A 3 -27.68 10.83 6.90
N ASN A 4 -27.91 9.70 7.57
CA ASN A 4 -28.78 8.62 7.06
C ASN A 4 -30.28 8.94 7.06
N LYS A 5 -30.72 10.02 7.73
CA LYS A 5 -32.14 10.41 7.80
C LYS A 5 -32.56 11.49 6.81
N ALA A 6 -31.63 12.12 6.09
CA ALA A 6 -31.91 13.34 5.33
C ALA A 6 -32.30 13.12 3.86
N PHE A 7 -32.10 11.91 3.31
CA PHE A 7 -32.24 11.64 1.88
C PHE A 7 -33.29 10.56 1.62
N THR A 8 -34.55 10.97 1.50
CA THR A 8 -35.60 10.10 0.94
C THR A 8 -35.69 10.37 -0.56
N GLY A 9 -34.91 9.63 -1.36
CA GLY A 9 -34.97 9.69 -2.82
C GLY A 9 -36.00 8.70 -3.39
N GLN A 10 -36.95 9.20 -4.17
CA GLN A 10 -37.88 8.39 -4.98
C GLN A 10 -37.13 7.57 -6.04
N GLN A 11 -37.71 6.41 -6.37
CA GLN A 11 -37.28 5.48 -7.42
C GLN A 11 -36.92 6.20 -8.73
N ALA A 12 -35.65 6.13 -9.14
CA ALA A 12 -35.19 6.50 -10.47
C ALA A 12 -34.93 5.22 -11.30
N ALA A 13 -35.41 5.21 -12.54
CA ALA A 13 -35.06 4.23 -13.57
C ALA A 13 -33.95 4.82 -14.48
N ALA A 14 -33.22 3.94 -15.16
CA ALA A 14 -31.78 3.96 -15.53
C ALA A 14 -31.24 4.61 -16.83
N PRO A 15 -29.89 4.55 -17.07
CA PRO A 15 -29.08 5.60 -17.73
C PRO A 15 -28.82 5.37 -19.24
N ILE A 16 -28.28 6.35 -20.00
CA ILE A 16 -26.83 6.53 -20.32
C ILE A 16 -26.47 8.01 -20.63
N ASN A 17 -27.42 8.95 -20.54
CA ASN A 17 -27.13 10.39 -20.64
C ASN A 17 -28.33 11.17 -20.09
N THR A 18 -28.41 11.33 -18.78
CA THR A 18 -29.59 11.90 -18.12
C THR A 18 -29.79 13.36 -18.54
N ASP A 19 -30.87 13.62 -19.29
CA ASP A 19 -31.38 14.98 -19.47
C ASP A 19 -31.89 15.45 -18.09
N PRO A 20 -31.39 16.59 -17.55
CA PRO A 20 -31.84 17.10 -16.26
C PRO A 20 -33.37 17.26 -16.15
N SER A 21 -34.09 17.39 -17.27
CA SER A 21 -35.56 17.51 -17.30
C SER A 21 -36.32 16.19 -17.09
N GLU A 22 -35.65 15.04 -17.22
CA GLU A 22 -36.25 13.70 -17.04
C GLU A 22 -36.05 13.15 -15.62
N ILE A 23 -35.26 13.83 -14.79
CA ILE A 23 -35.10 13.52 -13.37
C ILE A 23 -36.41 13.84 -12.65
N VAL A 24 -37.02 12.84 -11.99
CA VAL A 24 -38.23 13.02 -11.18
C VAL A 24 -37.90 13.94 -10.00
N LYS A 25 -38.26 15.22 -10.14
CA LYS A 25 -38.03 16.24 -9.13
C LYS A 25 -38.99 16.08 -7.95
N PRO A 26 -38.53 16.27 -6.69
CA PRO A 26 -39.39 16.79 -5.64
C PRO A 26 -40.07 18.08 -6.13
N GLU A 27 -41.29 18.37 -5.67
CA GLU A 27 -42.11 19.49 -6.19
C GLU A 27 -41.37 20.85 -6.23
N ASP A 28 -40.33 21.04 -5.41
CA ASP A 28 -39.56 22.28 -5.25
C ASP A 28 -38.07 22.21 -5.67
N ALA A 29 -37.60 21.15 -6.33
CA ALA A 29 -36.18 21.06 -6.69
C ALA A 29 -35.80 21.95 -7.90
N ASP A 30 -34.98 22.98 -7.65
CA ASP A 30 -34.33 23.79 -8.71
C ASP A 30 -33.15 23.04 -9.36
N LEU A 31 -33.19 22.88 -10.68
CA LEU A 31 -32.22 22.15 -11.50
C LEU A 31 -31.41 23.07 -12.43
N SER A 32 -31.50 24.40 -12.30
CA SER A 32 -30.90 25.35 -13.25
C SER A 32 -29.35 25.39 -13.28
N GLY A 33 -28.66 24.48 -12.59
CA GLY A 33 -27.20 24.36 -12.56
C GLY A 33 -26.68 22.93 -12.69
N VAL A 34 -27.53 21.98 -13.05
CA VAL A 34 -27.17 20.55 -13.17
C VAL A 34 -26.73 20.29 -14.60
N SER A 35 -25.51 19.77 -14.78
CA SER A 35 -25.02 19.36 -16.10
C SER A 35 -25.62 18.01 -16.50
N LYS A 36 -25.69 17.74 -17.79
CA LYS A 36 -26.11 16.43 -18.30
C LYS A 36 -25.15 15.34 -17.77
N GLY A 37 -25.67 14.26 -17.19
CA GLY A 37 -24.85 13.21 -16.54
C GLY A 37 -24.45 13.50 -15.09
N GLN A 38 -25.13 14.42 -14.40
CA GLN A 38 -24.97 14.66 -12.96
C GLN A 38 -26.19 14.22 -12.16
N PHE A 39 -25.94 13.57 -11.02
CA PHE A 39 -26.94 13.26 -10.00
C PHE A 39 -27.02 14.38 -8.96
N VAL A 40 -28.24 14.62 -8.44
CA VAL A 40 -28.48 15.58 -7.36
C VAL A 40 -29.19 14.91 -6.20
N PHE A 41 -28.59 14.97 -5.02
CA PHE A 41 -29.19 14.53 -3.77
C PHE A 41 -29.63 15.77 -2.99
N SER A 42 -30.91 15.87 -2.65
CA SER A 42 -31.47 17.05 -1.96
C SER A 42 -32.05 16.69 -0.60
N SER A 43 -31.93 17.60 0.37
CA SER A 43 -32.70 17.52 1.61
C SER A 43 -34.21 17.58 1.32
N ALA A 44 -35.02 17.03 2.24
CA ALA A 44 -36.47 17.06 2.12
C ALA A 44 -37.07 18.48 1.97
N ASP A 45 -36.38 19.51 2.46
CA ASP A 45 -36.78 20.92 2.34
C ASP A 45 -36.11 21.67 1.17
N GLY A 46 -35.32 20.97 0.34
CA GLY A 46 -34.68 21.49 -0.88
C GLY A 46 -33.53 22.48 -0.67
N LYS A 47 -33.17 22.81 0.58
CA LYS A 47 -32.15 23.83 0.89
C LYS A 47 -30.72 23.34 0.78
N ASP A 48 -30.49 22.06 1.05
CA ASP A 48 -29.19 21.43 0.96
C ASP A 48 -29.17 20.48 -0.24
N LYS A 49 -28.15 20.61 -1.09
CA LYS A 49 -27.97 19.77 -2.28
C LYS A 49 -26.53 19.27 -2.36
N ILE A 50 -26.36 18.06 -2.88
CA ILE A 50 -25.07 17.49 -3.27
C ILE A 50 -25.16 17.15 -4.76
N PHE A 51 -24.13 17.53 -5.51
CA PHE A 51 -23.97 17.21 -6.93
C PHE A 51 -22.91 16.10 -7.05
N ALA A 52 -23.19 15.08 -7.85
CA ALA A 52 -22.23 14.01 -8.14
C ALA A 52 -22.22 13.67 -9.62
N ASP A 53 -21.04 13.36 -10.17
CA ASP A 53 -20.90 12.99 -11.59
C ASP A 53 -21.17 11.49 -11.78
N GLU A 54 -21.87 11.16 -12.87
CA GLU A 54 -21.99 9.80 -13.37
C GLU A 54 -20.70 9.40 -14.10
N GLN A 55 -19.86 8.57 -13.48
CA GLN A 55 -18.77 7.92 -14.19
C GLN A 55 -19.35 6.78 -15.02
N ALA A 56 -19.31 6.91 -16.34
CA ALA A 56 -19.71 5.84 -17.24
C ALA A 56 -18.87 4.58 -16.96
N VAL A 57 -19.52 3.50 -16.53
CA VAL A 57 -18.88 2.20 -16.40
C VAL A 57 -18.63 1.66 -17.80
N SER A 58 -17.53 2.07 -18.42
CA SER A 58 -17.12 1.49 -19.70
C SER A 58 -16.64 0.06 -19.42
N ASN A 59 -17.38 -0.94 -19.94
CA ASN A 59 -17.00 -2.36 -20.11
C ASN A 59 -17.83 -3.41 -19.34
N ILE A 60 -19.11 -3.16 -19.05
CA ILE A 60 -20.01 -4.28 -18.71
C ILE A 60 -20.51 -4.92 -20.02
N ASN A 61 -20.10 -6.16 -20.29
CA ASN A 61 -20.63 -6.95 -21.42
C ASN A 61 -22.03 -7.48 -21.07
N ILE A 62 -23.03 -6.60 -21.19
CA ILE A 62 -24.42 -6.81 -20.79
C ILE A 62 -25.16 -7.89 -21.61
N ASN A 63 -24.58 -8.41 -22.69
CA ASN A 63 -25.20 -9.44 -23.52
C ASN A 63 -25.21 -10.84 -22.87
N GLN A 64 -24.60 -11.03 -21.70
CA GLN A 64 -24.46 -12.34 -21.05
C GLN A 64 -25.22 -12.49 -19.72
N PHE A 65 -25.83 -11.43 -19.18
CA PHE A 65 -26.51 -11.49 -17.87
C PHE A 65 -27.85 -10.75 -17.89
N PRO A 66 -28.99 -11.43 -17.62
CA PRO A 66 -30.31 -10.79 -17.60
C PRO A 66 -30.51 -9.86 -16.40
N GLN A 67 -29.67 -9.98 -15.36
CA GLN A 67 -29.58 -9.07 -14.22
C GLN A 67 -28.12 -8.74 -13.95
N VAL A 68 -27.80 -7.45 -13.84
CA VAL A 68 -26.47 -6.96 -13.47
C VAL A 68 -26.60 -6.20 -12.16
N SER A 69 -25.68 -6.47 -11.23
CA SER A 69 -25.57 -5.76 -9.95
C SER A 69 -24.13 -5.30 -9.78
N VAL A 70 -23.92 -3.99 -9.62
CA VAL A 70 -22.58 -3.40 -9.52
C VAL A 70 -22.58 -2.30 -8.47
N ASP A 71 -21.55 -2.28 -7.64
CA ASP A 71 -21.25 -1.14 -6.77
C ASP A 71 -20.67 -0.01 -7.62
N ILE A 72 -21.32 1.15 -7.58
CA ILE A 72 -20.93 2.32 -8.35
C ILE A 72 -20.62 3.45 -7.39
N THR A 73 -19.53 4.13 -7.70
CA THR A 73 -19.04 5.28 -6.97
C THR A 73 -19.28 6.54 -7.80
N TYR A 74 -19.98 7.52 -7.22
CA TYR A 74 -20.29 8.80 -7.85
C TYR A 74 -19.46 9.89 -7.17
N PRO A 75 -18.46 10.47 -7.86
CA PRO A 75 -17.65 11.55 -7.31
C PRO A 75 -18.50 12.78 -7.03
N VAL A 76 -18.44 13.32 -5.81
CA VAL A 76 -19.10 14.57 -5.45
C VAL A 76 -18.39 15.73 -6.12
N THR A 77 -19.11 16.44 -6.98
CA THR A 77 -18.60 17.61 -7.71
C THR A 77 -18.95 18.93 -7.05
N GLY A 78 -19.81 18.91 -6.02
CA GLY A 78 -20.05 20.05 -5.15
C GLY A 78 -21.36 19.95 -4.36
N GLY A 79 -21.81 21.08 -3.81
CA GLY A 79 -23.07 21.14 -3.09
C GLY A 79 -23.49 22.55 -2.70
N THR A 80 -24.70 22.68 -2.14
CA THR A 80 -25.30 23.92 -1.63
C THR A 80 -25.65 23.81 -0.15
N GLY A 81 -25.97 24.94 0.49
CA GLY A 81 -26.37 24.96 1.89
C GLY A 81 -25.25 24.41 2.80
N ARG A 82 -25.57 23.40 3.60
CA ARG A 82 -24.62 22.67 4.46
C ARG A 82 -23.52 21.93 3.70
N PHE A 83 -23.74 21.61 2.42
CA PHE A 83 -22.79 20.89 1.58
C PHE A 83 -22.00 21.82 0.65
N LYS A 84 -22.02 23.14 0.89
CA LYS A 84 -21.19 24.07 0.13
C LYS A 84 -19.71 23.75 0.34
N GLY A 85 -19.03 23.37 -0.73
CA GLY A 85 -17.62 22.94 -0.70
C GLY A 85 -17.44 21.46 -0.32
N ALA A 86 -18.51 20.66 -0.35
CA ALA A 86 -18.39 19.22 -0.17
C ALA A 86 -17.55 18.56 -1.27
N SER A 87 -16.78 17.57 -0.87
CA SER A 87 -16.01 16.66 -1.72
C SER A 87 -16.11 15.26 -1.16
N GLY A 88 -15.81 14.24 -1.96
CA GLY A 88 -15.88 12.84 -1.58
C GLY A 88 -16.63 12.02 -2.61
N GLU A 89 -17.19 10.90 -2.20
CA GLU A 89 -17.87 9.97 -3.09
C GLU A 89 -19.18 9.48 -2.47
N ILE A 90 -20.14 9.20 -3.34
CA ILE A 90 -21.39 8.52 -2.98
C ILE A 90 -21.29 7.12 -3.54
N VAL A 91 -21.38 6.11 -2.67
CA VAL A 91 -21.42 4.72 -3.09
C VAL A 91 -22.89 4.30 -3.18
N GLY A 92 -23.28 3.84 -4.36
CA GLY A 92 -24.61 3.31 -4.63
C GLY A 92 -24.52 1.92 -5.23
N TYR A 93 -25.58 1.15 -5.06
CA TYR A 93 -25.72 -0.17 -5.66
C TYR A 93 -26.65 -0.05 -6.87
N GLU A 94 -26.16 -0.30 -8.07
CA GLU A 94 -27.00 -0.29 -9.28
C GLU A 94 -27.42 -1.72 -9.66
N ARG A 95 -28.73 -1.93 -9.77
CA ARG A 95 -29.36 -3.17 -10.20
C ARG A 95 -30.14 -2.96 -11.48
N GLY A 96 -29.76 -3.59 -12.58
CA GLY A 96 -30.53 -3.45 -13.81
C GLY A 96 -30.90 -4.73 -14.52
N ASN A 97 -32.00 -4.62 -15.26
CA ASN A 97 -32.52 -5.63 -16.15
C ASN A 97 -32.43 -5.12 -17.60
N PHE A 98 -32.11 -6.02 -18.51
CA PHE A 98 -32.22 -5.74 -19.93
C PHE A 98 -33.70 -5.65 -20.32
N ASP A 99 -34.14 -4.48 -20.81
CA ASP A 99 -35.50 -4.28 -21.32
C ASP A 99 -35.43 -3.95 -22.82
N PRO A 100 -35.74 -4.94 -23.70
CA PRO A 100 -35.70 -4.74 -25.14
C PRO A 100 -36.79 -3.78 -25.67
N SER A 101 -37.74 -3.35 -24.83
CA SER A 101 -38.75 -2.35 -25.17
C SER A 101 -38.31 -0.91 -24.85
N SER A 102 -37.24 -0.73 -24.08
CA SER A 102 -36.64 0.57 -23.80
C SER A 102 -35.73 1.01 -24.97
N PRO A 103 -35.80 2.27 -25.43
CA PRO A 103 -34.86 2.82 -26.41
C PRO A 103 -33.38 2.75 -25.97
N ALA A 104 -33.14 2.69 -24.66
CA ALA A 104 -31.81 2.55 -24.06
C ALA A 104 -31.37 1.08 -23.90
N GLY A 105 -32.28 0.10 -24.08
CA GLY A 105 -32.00 -1.34 -23.96
C GLY A 105 -31.77 -1.84 -22.54
N TYR A 106 -31.41 -0.99 -21.58
CA TYR A 106 -31.12 -1.35 -20.20
C TYR A 106 -31.85 -0.44 -19.22
N VAL A 107 -32.44 -1.03 -18.17
CA VAL A 107 -33.05 -0.33 -17.05
C VAL A 107 -32.49 -0.85 -15.73
N GLY A 108 -31.40 -0.25 -15.26
CA GLY A 108 -30.98 -0.10 -13.86
C GLY A 108 -31.90 0.68 -12.90
N HIS A 109 -31.77 0.33 -11.64
CA HIS A 109 -32.33 0.97 -10.48
C HIS A 109 -31.19 1.17 -9.49
N LEU A 110 -31.02 2.39 -8.99
CA LEU A 110 -30.14 2.62 -7.86
C LEU A 110 -30.86 2.29 -6.57
N GLU A 111 -30.20 1.48 -5.74
CA GLU A 111 -30.64 1.10 -4.41
C GLU A 111 -29.48 1.29 -3.40
N ASN A 112 -29.81 1.26 -2.11
CA ASN A 112 -28.84 1.16 -1.00
C ASN A 112 -27.65 2.14 -1.05
N PHE A 113 -27.91 3.42 -0.76
CA PHE A 113 -26.83 4.41 -0.62
C PHE A 113 -26.10 4.26 0.71
N SER A 114 -24.77 4.22 0.65
CA SER A 114 -23.93 4.58 1.78
C SER A 114 -23.09 5.79 1.38
N SER A 115 -23.13 6.85 2.19
CA SER A 115 -22.47 8.11 1.86
C SER A 115 -21.41 8.41 2.90
N LEU A 116 -20.16 8.53 2.48
CA LEU A 116 -19.07 9.08 3.27
C LEU A 116 -18.80 10.53 2.83
N VAL A 117 -19.83 11.38 2.88
CA VAL A 117 -19.70 12.80 2.53
C VAL A 117 -19.21 13.56 3.77
N THR A 118 -17.92 13.89 3.80
CA THR A 118 -17.35 14.72 4.88
C THR A 118 -17.31 16.18 4.46
N GLY A 119 -18.19 17.00 5.06
CA GLY A 119 -18.09 18.45 4.94
C GLY A 119 -16.98 18.97 5.85
N ARG A 120 -15.76 19.13 5.33
CA ARG A 120 -14.75 19.94 6.03
C ARG A 120 -14.98 21.39 5.68
N LYS A 121 -15.15 22.26 6.68
CA LYS A 121 -14.92 23.69 6.50
C LYS A 121 -13.44 23.81 6.15
N GLU A 122 -13.11 23.96 4.87
CA GLU A 122 -11.74 24.28 4.47
C GLU A 122 -11.39 25.64 5.06
N GLU A 123 -10.82 25.65 6.26
CA GLU A 123 -9.89 26.70 6.60
C GLU A 123 -8.68 26.47 5.72
N LYS A 124 -8.57 27.29 4.68
CA LYS A 124 -7.36 27.39 3.87
C LYS A 124 -6.26 27.94 4.79
N VAL A 125 -5.66 27.06 5.60
CA VAL A 125 -4.49 27.37 6.41
C VAL A 125 -3.36 27.53 5.43
N THR A 126 -3.25 28.74 4.89
CA THR A 126 -2.10 29.12 4.07
C THR A 126 -0.97 29.37 5.07
N ARG A 127 -0.36 28.31 5.61
CA ARG A 127 0.96 28.44 6.22
C ARG A 127 1.86 28.85 5.08
N LYS A 128 2.18 30.14 5.04
CA LYS A 128 3.30 30.64 4.24
C LYS A 128 4.51 29.88 4.81
N LEU A 129 4.92 28.79 4.14
CA LEU A 129 6.23 28.22 4.38
C LEU A 129 7.17 29.41 4.31
N ALA A 130 7.95 29.64 5.38
CA ALA A 130 8.98 30.67 5.37
C ALA A 130 9.82 30.47 4.09
N ASN A 131 10.44 31.54 3.58
CA ASN A 131 11.27 31.44 2.39
C ASN A 131 12.14 30.19 2.47
N SER A 132 12.28 29.42 1.38
CA SER A 132 12.87 28.06 1.43
C SER A 132 14.28 28.00 2.04
N SER A 133 15.00 29.13 2.10
CA SER A 133 16.25 29.30 2.84
C SER A 133 16.13 29.14 4.35
N ASP A 134 14.96 29.46 4.93
CA ASP A 134 14.72 29.53 6.37
C ASP A 134 14.25 28.16 6.93
N VAL A 135 13.95 27.19 6.05
CA VAL A 135 13.49 25.83 6.39
C VAL A 135 14.46 24.74 5.87
N LEU A 136 15.48 25.12 5.11
CA LEU A 136 16.51 24.19 4.63
C LEU A 136 17.43 23.78 5.80
N LEU A 137 17.31 22.53 6.25
CA LEU A 137 18.14 21.99 7.33
C LEU A 137 19.53 21.55 6.85
N GLY A 138 19.64 21.04 5.62
CA GLY A 138 20.88 20.56 5.04
C GLY A 138 20.79 20.33 3.53
N LYS A 139 21.94 20.18 2.88
CA LYS A 139 22.03 19.86 1.45
C LYS A 139 23.08 18.79 1.20
N ILE A 140 22.63 17.63 0.76
CA ILE A 140 23.49 16.54 0.27
C ILE A 140 23.44 16.47 -1.25
N LYS A 141 24.47 15.85 -1.84
CA LYS A 141 24.54 15.55 -3.28
C LYS A 141 24.92 14.07 -3.45
N PRO A 142 23.95 13.15 -3.37
CA PRO A 142 24.20 11.74 -3.57
C PRO A 142 24.85 11.46 -4.92
N PHE A 143 25.69 10.43 -4.97
CA PHE A 143 26.26 9.85 -6.19
C PHE A 143 27.06 10.85 -7.03
N ALA A 144 27.81 11.75 -6.39
CA ALA A 144 28.49 12.86 -7.05
C ALA A 144 29.37 12.38 -8.23
N GLY A 145 28.87 12.56 -9.47
CA GLY A 145 29.55 12.17 -10.71
C GLY A 145 29.20 10.76 -11.23
N HIS A 146 28.39 9.99 -10.52
CA HIS A 146 28.00 8.62 -10.85
C HIS A 146 26.50 8.52 -11.15
N HIS A 147 26.08 9.03 -12.30
CA HIS A 147 24.71 8.90 -12.81
C HIS A 147 24.71 8.89 -14.34
N SER A 148 23.66 8.34 -14.94
CA SER A 148 23.37 8.44 -16.37
C SER A 148 21.95 8.99 -16.59
N GLU A 149 21.64 9.43 -17.81
CA GLU A 149 20.33 10.01 -18.15
C GLU A 149 19.15 9.05 -17.96
N ASN A 150 19.40 7.73 -18.01
CA ASN A 150 18.39 6.69 -17.90
C ASN A 150 18.26 6.12 -16.47
N CYS A 151 18.98 6.68 -15.50
CA CYS A 151 18.88 6.25 -14.12
C CYS A 151 17.60 6.78 -13.47
N MET A 152 17.01 5.96 -12.62
CA MET A 152 15.95 6.34 -11.70
C MET A 152 16.54 6.44 -10.30
N THR A 153 15.96 7.32 -9.48
CA THR A 153 16.33 7.45 -8.08
C THR A 153 15.17 7.03 -7.19
N SER A 154 15.51 6.51 -6.02
CA SER A 154 14.56 6.18 -4.95
C SER A 154 15.11 6.74 -3.64
N ILE A 155 14.21 7.04 -2.71
CA ILE A 155 14.58 7.58 -1.39
C ILE A 155 13.71 6.95 -0.33
N ALA A 156 14.32 6.58 0.77
CA ALA A 156 13.66 6.21 2.01
C ALA A 156 14.33 6.94 3.17
N VAL A 157 13.65 6.94 4.32
CA VAL A 157 14.17 7.51 5.57
C VAL A 157 13.92 6.54 6.72
N GLY A 158 14.84 6.49 7.67
CA GLY A 158 14.78 5.58 8.81
C GLY A 158 15.99 5.77 9.70
N ASP A 159 15.83 5.58 11.00
CA ASP A 159 16.93 5.69 12.00
C ASP A 159 17.76 4.39 11.96
N ILE A 160 18.83 4.39 11.15
CA ILE A 160 19.68 3.22 10.89
C ILE A 160 20.70 3.03 12.01
N ASP A 161 21.23 4.12 12.58
CA ASP A 161 22.24 4.06 13.66
C ASP A 161 21.66 4.14 15.07
N GLY A 162 20.36 4.37 15.23
CA GLY A 162 19.65 4.36 16.50
C GLY A 162 19.89 5.59 17.35
N ASP A 163 20.32 6.71 16.76
CA ASP A 163 20.61 7.95 17.47
C ASP A 163 19.38 8.84 17.72
N GLY A 164 18.22 8.46 17.16
CA GLY A 164 16.95 9.17 17.26
C GLY A 164 16.70 10.18 16.13
N HIS A 165 17.61 10.32 15.17
CA HIS A 165 17.46 11.08 13.94
C HIS A 165 17.17 10.15 12.77
N ALA A 166 16.19 10.50 11.92
CA ALA A 166 15.94 9.71 10.72
C ALA A 166 17.06 9.94 9.69
N ASP A 167 17.75 8.86 9.31
CA ASP A 167 18.78 8.87 8.28
C ASP A 167 18.17 8.88 6.88
N ILE A 168 19.00 9.24 5.90
CA ILE A 168 18.61 9.39 4.50
C ILE A 168 19.22 8.25 3.69
N ILE A 169 18.36 7.44 3.08
CA ILE A 169 18.75 6.31 2.23
C ILE A 169 18.46 6.70 0.78
N ALA A 170 19.51 7.06 0.04
CA ALA A 170 19.39 7.42 -1.36
C ALA A 170 19.75 6.21 -2.23
N GLY A 171 18.90 5.90 -3.21
CA GLY A 171 19.12 4.87 -4.22
C GLY A 171 19.22 5.43 -5.63
N ILE A 172 20.05 4.80 -6.45
CA ILE A 172 20.11 5.04 -7.90
C ILE A 172 20.31 3.72 -8.65
N GLY A 173 19.71 3.61 -9.83
CA GLY A 173 19.92 2.47 -10.73
C GLY A 173 19.22 2.70 -12.06
N GLY A 174 19.60 1.95 -13.10
CA GLY A 174 18.92 2.00 -14.39
C GLY A 174 19.45 0.97 -15.39
N PRO A 175 18.94 0.98 -16.62
CA PRO A 175 19.35 0.02 -17.67
C PRO A 175 20.86 0.01 -17.96
N ASP A 176 21.54 1.12 -17.71
CA ASP A 176 22.96 1.33 -18.03
C ASP A 176 23.83 1.48 -16.77
N MET A 177 23.29 1.25 -15.56
CA MET A 177 23.99 1.45 -14.30
C MET A 177 23.56 0.42 -13.26
N MET A 178 24.55 -0.26 -12.66
CA MET A 178 24.30 -1.12 -11.51
C MET A 178 23.67 -0.33 -10.37
N PRO A 179 22.66 -0.89 -9.68
CA PRO A 179 22.10 -0.28 -8.48
C PRO A 179 23.16 0.06 -7.44
N MET A 180 23.00 1.23 -6.82
CA MET A 180 23.81 1.68 -5.69
C MET A 180 22.94 2.45 -4.70
N VAL A 181 23.22 2.24 -3.43
CA VAL A 181 22.61 2.96 -2.32
C VAL A 181 23.71 3.68 -1.53
N GLU A 182 23.46 4.93 -1.19
CA GLU A 182 24.27 5.73 -0.26
C GLU A 182 23.39 6.12 0.93
N ILE A 183 23.91 5.89 2.14
CA ILE A 183 23.24 6.14 3.41
C ILE A 183 23.92 7.33 4.06
N TYR A 184 23.14 8.31 4.53
CA TYR A 184 23.62 9.54 5.14
C TYR A 184 22.97 9.78 6.49
N SER A 185 23.75 10.21 7.48
CA SER A 185 23.24 10.48 8.83
C SER A 185 22.23 11.63 8.80
N GLY A 186 21.11 11.44 9.48
CA GLY A 186 20.09 12.46 9.70
C GLY A 186 20.57 13.58 10.62
N ALA A 187 21.55 13.30 11.48
CA ALA A 187 22.06 14.25 12.48
C ALA A 187 22.99 15.30 11.86
N ASP A 188 23.90 14.90 10.97
CA ASP A 188 24.95 15.78 10.43
C ASP A 188 25.15 15.72 8.91
N TYR A 189 24.37 14.89 8.21
CA TYR A 189 24.43 14.69 6.75
C TYR A 189 25.74 14.09 6.22
N SER A 190 26.57 13.50 7.08
CA SER A 190 27.74 12.73 6.68
C SER A 190 27.33 11.39 6.05
N MET A 191 28.15 10.88 5.12
CA MET A 191 27.90 9.57 4.51
C MET A 191 28.30 8.46 5.49
N MET A 192 27.35 7.58 5.77
CA MET A 192 27.48 6.47 6.72
C MET A 192 28.00 5.21 6.05
N ALA A 193 27.39 4.84 4.92
CA ALA A 193 27.67 3.58 4.23
C ALA A 193 27.22 3.59 2.77
N LYS A 194 27.70 2.60 2.02
CA LYS A 194 27.24 2.27 0.66
C LYS A 194 26.77 0.82 0.59
N ILE A 195 25.81 0.55 -0.28
CA ILE A 195 25.38 -0.82 -0.60
C ILE A 195 25.22 -0.94 -2.13
N MET A 196 25.70 -2.04 -2.71
CA MET A 196 25.46 -2.40 -4.11
C MET A 196 24.51 -3.60 -4.17
N PRO A 197 23.18 -3.37 -4.13
CA PRO A 197 22.22 -4.46 -4.19
C PRO A 197 22.21 -5.07 -5.60
N PHE A 198 21.80 -6.32 -5.69
CA PHE A 198 21.69 -7.04 -6.96
C PHE A 198 22.97 -7.03 -7.82
N HIS A 199 24.15 -6.88 -7.21
CA HIS A 199 25.44 -6.83 -7.93
C HIS A 199 25.74 -8.11 -8.75
N HIS A 200 24.96 -9.17 -8.52
CA HIS A 200 25.01 -10.44 -9.23
C HIS A 200 23.93 -10.58 -10.33
N SER A 201 23.15 -9.51 -10.60
CA SER A 201 22.10 -9.45 -11.62
C SER A 201 22.41 -8.35 -12.67
N LYS A 202 21.46 -8.10 -13.57
CA LYS A 202 21.55 -7.11 -14.64
C LYS A 202 21.32 -5.68 -14.08
N PRO A 203 21.85 -4.65 -14.76
CA PRO A 203 21.55 -3.26 -14.40
C PRO A 203 20.03 -3.01 -14.48
N THR A 204 19.51 -2.29 -13.49
CA THR A 204 18.07 -2.04 -13.35
C THR A 204 17.83 -0.84 -12.43
N ALA A 205 16.64 -0.26 -12.50
CA ALA A 205 16.17 0.70 -11.51
C ALA A 205 15.90 0.00 -10.16
N ILE A 206 15.71 0.77 -9.09
CA ILE A 206 15.34 0.23 -7.78
C ILE A 206 14.26 1.07 -7.11
N ASN A 207 13.47 0.42 -6.25
CA ASN A 207 12.63 1.07 -5.25
C ASN A 207 13.14 0.69 -3.85
N ILE A 208 13.10 1.63 -2.90
CA ILE A 208 13.59 1.44 -1.54
C ILE A 208 12.48 1.73 -0.54
N ALA A 209 12.36 0.85 0.46
CA ALA A 209 11.63 1.09 1.69
C ALA A 209 12.56 0.90 2.89
N ALA A 210 12.17 1.48 4.03
CA ALA A 210 12.90 1.35 5.27
C ALA A 210 11.93 1.10 6.43
N GLY A 211 12.29 0.15 7.29
CA GLY A 211 11.63 -0.12 8.56
C GLY A 211 12.26 -1.36 9.20
N ASP A 212 12.18 -1.47 10.52
CA ASP A 212 12.56 -2.69 11.23
C ASP A 212 11.68 -3.85 10.72
N VAL A 213 12.25 -4.90 10.11
CA VAL A 213 11.51 -6.08 9.59
C VAL A 213 11.93 -7.40 10.24
N ASN A 214 12.96 -7.39 11.09
CA ASN A 214 13.41 -8.55 11.88
C ASN A 214 13.13 -8.42 13.39
N SER A 215 12.55 -7.30 13.83
CA SER A 215 12.20 -6.97 15.21
C SER A 215 13.40 -6.84 16.16
N ASP A 216 14.55 -6.37 15.66
CA ASP A 216 15.72 -6.09 16.49
C ASP A 216 15.80 -4.63 16.99
N ASN A 217 14.80 -3.81 16.66
CA ASN A 217 14.68 -2.37 16.92
C ASN A 217 15.65 -1.47 16.13
N PHE A 218 16.30 -1.98 15.09
CA PHE A 218 17.02 -1.18 14.10
C PHE A 218 16.21 -1.11 12.81
N VAL A 219 16.28 0.02 12.11
CA VAL A 219 15.61 0.13 10.82
C VAL A 219 16.38 -0.64 9.75
N ASP A 220 15.71 -1.57 9.08
CA ASP A 220 16.27 -2.30 7.94
C ASP A 220 15.98 -1.59 6.61
N ILE A 221 16.76 -1.93 5.59
CA ILE A 221 16.61 -1.41 4.23
C ILE A 221 16.08 -2.52 3.32
N ILE A 222 14.95 -2.29 2.66
CA ILE A 222 14.34 -3.22 1.71
C ILE A 222 14.44 -2.61 0.31
N ILE A 223 14.89 -3.39 -0.66
CA ILE A 223 15.12 -2.92 -2.03
C ILE A 223 14.42 -3.85 -3.01
N GLY A 224 13.53 -3.29 -3.84
CA GLY A 224 12.88 -3.98 -4.95
C GLY A 224 13.56 -3.68 -6.28
N GLN A 225 13.71 -4.70 -7.12
CA GLN A 225 14.31 -4.56 -8.44
C GLN A 225 13.34 -3.94 -9.45
N GLY A 226 13.82 -3.05 -10.32
CA GLY A 226 13.04 -2.42 -11.38
C GLY A 226 12.86 -3.29 -12.63
N ASN A 227 12.13 -2.74 -13.61
CA ASN A 227 11.82 -3.41 -14.87
C ASN A 227 13.08 -3.87 -15.62
N GLY A 228 13.04 -5.10 -16.15
CA GLY A 228 14.15 -5.70 -16.90
C GLY A 228 15.15 -6.46 -16.03
N GLY A 229 14.93 -6.48 -14.72
CA GLY A 229 15.60 -7.37 -13.77
C GLY A 229 15.03 -8.79 -13.75
N ASP A 230 15.39 -9.53 -12.70
CA ASP A 230 14.95 -10.90 -12.42
C ASP A 230 13.82 -10.94 -11.36
N GLY A 231 13.15 -9.81 -11.08
CA GLY A 231 12.07 -9.76 -10.09
C GLY A 231 12.55 -10.01 -8.65
N LEU A 232 13.73 -9.49 -8.30
CA LEU A 232 14.35 -9.71 -7.00
C LEU A 232 13.92 -8.67 -5.95
N VAL A 233 13.93 -9.11 -4.70
CA VAL A 233 13.94 -8.24 -3.52
C VAL A 233 15.14 -8.64 -2.66
N GLU A 234 15.90 -7.65 -2.18
CA GLU A 234 16.98 -7.82 -1.22
C GLU A 234 16.69 -6.95 0.01
N ALA A 235 17.06 -7.42 1.20
CA ALA A 235 16.94 -6.66 2.44
C ALA A 235 18.25 -6.69 3.23
N PHE A 236 18.58 -5.57 3.87
CA PHE A 236 19.83 -5.34 4.58
C PHE A 236 19.55 -4.90 6.01
N ASP A 237 20.23 -5.58 6.92
CA ASP A 237 20.12 -5.46 8.37
C ASP A 237 20.73 -4.13 8.85
N GLY A 238 19.89 -3.26 9.41
CA GLY A 238 20.28 -1.94 9.89
C GLY A 238 21.31 -1.99 11.02
N ARG A 239 21.14 -2.94 11.93
CA ARG A 239 22.02 -3.16 13.07
C ARG A 239 23.44 -3.51 12.61
N LYS A 240 23.57 -4.37 11.60
CA LYS A 240 24.88 -4.71 11.01
C LYS A 240 25.51 -3.52 10.28
N ILE A 241 24.71 -2.67 9.63
CA ILE A 241 25.21 -1.42 9.02
C ILE A 241 25.79 -0.52 10.10
N PHE A 242 25.05 -0.28 11.18
CA PHE A 242 25.52 0.50 12.33
C PHE A 242 26.80 -0.10 12.95
N GLU A 243 26.82 -1.41 13.20
CA GLU A 243 27.98 -2.10 13.76
C GLU A 243 29.22 -1.92 12.87
N ALA A 244 29.08 -1.98 11.54
CA ALA A 244 30.16 -1.79 10.57
C ALA A 244 30.80 -0.39 10.61
N GLN A 245 30.06 0.64 11.01
CA GLN A 245 30.59 2.01 11.13
C GLN A 245 31.53 2.18 12.34
N GLN A 246 31.58 1.21 13.25
CA GLN A 246 32.39 1.30 14.45
C GLN A 246 33.85 0.90 14.21
N ALA A 247 34.77 1.58 14.88
CA ALA A 247 36.21 1.61 14.58
C ALA A 247 36.99 0.27 14.68
N ASP A 248 36.36 -0.80 15.17
CA ASP A 248 36.97 -2.13 15.36
C ASP A 248 36.54 -3.18 14.32
N GLN A 249 35.84 -2.79 13.25
CA GLN A 249 35.32 -3.73 12.25
C GLN A 249 36.25 -3.96 11.04
N VAL A 250 36.11 -5.15 10.44
CA VAL A 250 36.92 -5.64 9.30
C VAL A 250 36.37 -5.18 7.95
N ILE A 251 35.13 -4.68 7.90
CA ILE A 251 34.44 -4.29 6.66
C ILE A 251 34.50 -2.78 6.51
N ASP A 252 34.92 -2.30 5.34
CA ASP A 252 34.87 -0.89 4.98
C ASP A 252 33.41 -0.49 4.65
N PRO A 253 32.77 0.43 5.39
CA PRO A 253 31.40 0.89 5.12
C PRO A 253 31.22 1.51 3.73
N MET A 254 32.31 1.93 3.08
CA MET A 254 32.29 2.50 1.74
C MET A 254 32.44 1.46 0.62
N ASP A 255 32.79 0.21 0.95
CA ASP A 255 32.77 -0.90 0.00
C ASP A 255 31.36 -1.46 -0.11
N GLY A 256 30.60 -0.95 -1.09
CA GLY A 256 29.20 -1.31 -1.26
C GLY A 256 28.91 -2.79 -1.52
N MET A 257 29.86 -3.53 -2.12
CA MET A 257 29.69 -4.97 -2.34
C MET A 257 29.94 -5.76 -1.05
N ALA A 258 30.98 -5.38 -0.29
CA ALA A 258 31.26 -6.00 1.01
C ALA A 258 30.15 -5.71 2.02
N MET A 259 29.67 -4.47 2.07
CA MET A 259 28.53 -4.08 2.90
C MET A 259 27.27 -4.83 2.51
N GLY A 260 26.90 -4.86 1.23
CA GLY A 260 25.72 -5.61 0.80
C GLY A 260 25.78 -7.10 1.16
N THR A 261 26.94 -7.73 0.99
CA THR A 261 27.11 -9.17 1.31
C THR A 261 27.04 -9.45 2.82
N SER A 262 27.64 -8.58 3.64
CA SER A 262 27.74 -8.77 5.10
C SER A 262 26.45 -8.41 5.85
N THR A 263 25.68 -7.48 5.30
CA THR A 263 24.44 -6.97 5.91
C THR A 263 23.18 -7.62 5.34
N ALA A 264 23.27 -8.41 4.26
CA ALA A 264 22.13 -9.14 3.72
C ALA A 264 21.42 -9.97 4.80
N MET A 265 20.09 -9.81 4.88
CA MET A 265 19.28 -10.50 5.87
C MET A 265 19.09 -11.97 5.50
N TYR A 266 19.02 -12.28 4.21
CA TYR A 266 18.73 -13.64 3.75
C TYR A 266 19.63 -14.05 2.58
N LYS A 267 19.87 -15.36 2.45
CA LYS A 267 20.83 -15.92 1.48
C LYS A 267 20.12 -16.49 0.25
N GLY A 268 20.49 -15.98 -0.92
CA GLY A 268 19.98 -16.48 -2.19
C GLY A 268 19.05 -15.47 -2.86
N LYS A 269 18.34 -15.94 -3.89
CA LYS A 269 17.43 -15.10 -4.67
C LYS A 269 16.04 -15.16 -4.07
N PHE A 270 15.57 -14.04 -3.53
CA PHE A 270 14.18 -13.92 -3.10
C PHE A 270 13.36 -13.26 -4.22
N GLN A 271 12.47 -14.05 -4.82
CA GLN A 271 11.63 -13.67 -5.96
C GLN A 271 10.15 -13.84 -5.59
N PRO A 272 9.49 -12.80 -5.01
CA PRO A 272 8.14 -12.92 -4.43
C PRO A 272 7.05 -13.29 -5.45
N TYR A 273 7.32 -13.13 -6.75
CA TYR A 273 6.39 -13.42 -7.85
C TYR A 273 6.88 -14.56 -8.76
N GLY A 274 7.82 -15.37 -8.29
CA GLY A 274 8.36 -16.52 -9.01
C GLY A 274 9.49 -16.17 -9.97
N GLU A 275 10.19 -17.21 -10.45
CA GLU A 275 11.44 -17.08 -11.20
C GLU A 275 11.26 -16.45 -12.60
N ASP A 276 10.06 -16.57 -13.17
CA ASP A 276 9.72 -16.04 -14.50
C ASP A 276 9.31 -14.56 -14.48
N TYR A 277 9.12 -13.98 -13.29
CA TYR A 277 8.75 -12.58 -13.15
C TYR A 277 9.94 -11.66 -13.36
N THR A 278 9.86 -10.79 -14.35
CA THR A 278 10.93 -9.83 -14.73
C THR A 278 10.49 -8.36 -14.68
N GLY A 279 9.30 -8.12 -14.12
CA GLY A 279 8.75 -6.79 -13.93
C GLY A 279 9.35 -6.07 -12.70
N ALA A 280 9.06 -4.78 -12.59
CA ALA A 280 9.44 -3.98 -11.44
C ALA A 280 8.69 -4.41 -10.18
N ILE A 281 9.40 -4.42 -9.06
CA ILE A 281 8.85 -4.63 -7.73
C ILE A 281 8.93 -3.31 -6.96
N ASP A 282 7.78 -2.84 -6.50
CA ASP A 282 7.68 -1.75 -5.54
C ASP A 282 7.64 -2.35 -4.14
N VAL A 283 8.37 -1.77 -3.18
CA VAL A 283 8.44 -2.27 -1.81
C VAL A 283 7.91 -1.22 -0.84
N ALA A 284 7.26 -1.69 0.21
CA ALA A 284 6.83 -0.89 1.34
C ALA A 284 7.20 -1.61 2.63
N SER A 285 7.56 -0.84 3.65
CA SER A 285 7.67 -1.32 5.03
C SER A 285 6.62 -0.63 5.87
N GLY A 286 6.08 -1.34 6.86
CA GLY A 286 5.02 -0.87 7.73
C GLY A 286 4.18 -2.03 8.24
N TYR A 287 3.64 -1.90 9.45
CA TYR A 287 2.79 -2.91 10.08
C TYR A 287 1.41 -2.96 9.40
N ILE A 288 1.36 -3.54 8.21
CA ILE A 288 0.15 -3.65 7.36
C ILE A 288 -0.76 -4.81 7.80
N LEU A 289 -0.34 -5.59 8.80
CA LEU A 289 -1.05 -6.75 9.28
C LEU A 289 -2.12 -6.42 10.33
N PRO A 290 -3.16 -7.27 10.44
CA PRO A 290 -4.23 -7.09 11.41
C PRO A 290 -3.75 -7.05 12.87
N ARG A 291 -4.48 -6.33 13.72
CA ARG A 291 -4.20 -6.28 15.17
C ARG A 291 -4.39 -7.67 15.81
N PRO A 292 -3.47 -8.11 16.67
CA PRO A 292 -3.72 -9.18 17.63
C PRO A 292 -4.99 -8.97 18.44
N ASP A 293 -5.64 -10.09 18.74
CA ASP A 293 -7.00 -10.24 19.27
C ASP A 293 -7.36 -9.26 20.42
N ASN A 294 -8.56 -8.67 20.35
CA ASN A 294 -9.06 -7.56 21.18
C ASN A 294 -9.33 -7.91 22.66
N ASN A 295 -8.89 -9.09 23.14
CA ASN A 295 -9.26 -9.64 24.44
C ASN A 295 -8.19 -9.47 25.54
N ILE A 296 -7.13 -8.69 25.30
CA ILE A 296 -6.10 -8.39 26.31
C ILE A 296 -6.05 -6.88 26.58
N PRO A 297 -6.67 -6.39 27.68
CA PRO A 297 -6.53 -5.00 28.08
C PRO A 297 -5.06 -4.69 28.41
N ASP A 298 -4.58 -3.52 28.00
CA ASP A 298 -3.24 -2.95 28.27
C ASP A 298 -2.05 -3.49 27.45
N GLN A 299 -2.28 -4.21 26.35
CA GLN A 299 -1.18 -4.54 25.44
C GLN A 299 -0.89 -3.35 24.52
N ILE A 300 0.35 -2.82 24.52
CA ILE A 300 0.86 -2.07 23.37
C ILE A 300 1.00 -3.12 22.26
N ILE A 301 -0.01 -3.19 21.39
CA ILE A 301 -0.03 -4.11 20.27
C ILE A 301 0.80 -3.52 19.14
N GLN A 302 2.12 -3.51 19.32
CA GLN A 302 3.06 -3.55 18.21
C GLN A 302 3.17 -5.03 17.87
N THR A 303 2.74 -5.46 16.67
CA THR A 303 2.84 -6.88 16.32
C THR A 303 4.31 -7.28 16.42
N SER A 304 4.61 -8.30 17.20
CA SER A 304 5.95 -8.84 17.42
C SER A 304 6.63 -9.44 16.17
N TYR A 305 6.08 -9.18 14.99
CA TYR A 305 6.58 -9.60 13.70
C TYR A 305 6.43 -8.45 12.74
N ALA A 306 7.52 -7.70 12.57
CA ALA A 306 7.58 -6.73 11.51
C ALA A 306 7.59 -7.42 10.13
N ASN A 307 7.05 -6.73 9.13
CA ASN A 307 6.88 -7.26 7.79
C ASN A 307 7.31 -6.24 6.74
N PHE A 308 7.56 -6.73 5.54
CA PHE A 308 7.62 -5.89 4.36
C PHE A 308 6.63 -6.39 3.32
N THR A 309 6.14 -5.47 2.50
CA THR A 309 5.16 -5.74 1.47
C THR A 309 5.74 -5.41 0.11
N THR A 310 5.46 -6.25 -0.86
CA THR A 310 5.87 -6.10 -2.25
C THR A 310 4.65 -5.91 -3.13
N LEU A 311 4.83 -5.17 -4.22
CA LEU A 311 3.87 -5.04 -5.33
C LEU A 311 4.57 -5.44 -6.64
N ALA A 312 3.97 -6.36 -7.39
CA ALA A 312 4.30 -6.60 -8.80
C ALA A 312 3.73 -5.46 -9.65
N VAL A 313 4.58 -4.49 -9.98
CA VAL A 313 4.16 -3.21 -10.58
C VAL A 313 3.47 -3.45 -11.93
N LYS A 314 2.29 -2.85 -12.06
CA LYS A 314 1.41 -2.89 -13.25
C LYS A 314 1.03 -4.30 -13.71
N GLN A 315 1.15 -5.30 -12.84
CA GLN A 315 0.68 -6.64 -13.13
C GLN A 315 -0.80 -6.77 -12.87
N LYS A 316 -1.42 -7.63 -13.68
CA LYS A 316 -2.80 -8.06 -13.40
C LYS A 316 -2.73 -8.98 -12.19
N SER A 317 -3.61 -8.75 -11.24
CA SER A 317 -3.74 -9.58 -10.07
C SER A 317 -4.82 -10.65 -10.27
N SER A 318 -4.67 -11.78 -9.59
CA SER A 318 -5.71 -12.79 -9.41
C SER A 318 -5.52 -13.53 -8.09
N GLU A 319 -6.54 -14.20 -7.59
CA GLU A 319 -6.48 -15.09 -6.43
C GLU A 319 -5.31 -16.08 -6.50
N ASP A 320 -5.07 -16.72 -7.65
CA ASP A 320 -3.95 -17.67 -7.83
C ASP A 320 -2.58 -16.98 -7.95
N ASP A 321 -2.53 -15.69 -8.27
CA ASP A 321 -1.29 -14.92 -8.47
C ASP A 321 -1.48 -13.46 -8.02
N PRO A 322 -1.55 -13.22 -6.70
CA PRO A 322 -1.88 -11.91 -6.17
C PRO A 322 -0.72 -10.95 -6.39
N SER A 323 -1.03 -9.74 -6.86
CA SER A 323 -0.03 -8.73 -7.19
C SER A 323 0.59 -8.04 -5.98
N ILE A 324 -0.05 -8.10 -4.80
CA ILE A 324 0.51 -7.60 -3.54
C ILE A 324 0.77 -8.78 -2.62
N LYS A 325 1.97 -8.85 -2.03
CA LYS A 325 2.37 -9.91 -1.09
C LYS A 325 3.13 -9.30 0.09
N SER A 326 2.73 -9.62 1.31
CA SER A 326 3.40 -9.24 2.56
C SER A 326 4.14 -10.43 3.14
N PHE A 327 5.33 -10.21 3.65
CA PHE A 327 6.25 -11.25 4.10
C PHE A 327 6.77 -10.98 5.50
N PHE A 328 6.90 -12.05 6.28
CA PHE A 328 7.65 -12.04 7.53
C PHE A 328 9.08 -12.52 7.31
N TYR A 329 10.00 -11.98 8.10
CA TYR A 329 11.35 -12.50 8.23
C TYR A 329 11.65 -12.74 9.71
N THR A 330 11.95 -14.00 10.07
CA THR A 330 12.12 -14.42 11.48
C THR A 330 13.58 -14.68 11.87
N GLY A 331 14.53 -14.35 10.99
CA GLY A 331 15.96 -14.46 11.29
C GLY A 331 16.53 -15.86 11.11
N GLY A 332 17.44 -16.02 10.15
CA GLY A 332 18.29 -17.20 9.94
C GLY A 332 19.49 -17.31 10.90
N GLY A 333 19.34 -16.90 12.16
CA GLY A 333 20.50 -16.65 13.02
C GLY A 333 20.30 -16.71 14.53
N HIS A 334 19.12 -17.04 15.05
CA HIS A 334 18.90 -17.10 16.50
C HIS A 334 18.86 -18.53 17.03
N ALA A 335 19.97 -18.93 17.64
CA ALA A 335 19.95 -19.81 18.78
C ALA A 335 19.08 -19.16 19.87
N HIS A 336 17.78 -19.47 19.89
CA HIS A 336 16.95 -19.17 21.06
C HIS A 336 17.33 -20.17 22.17
N ALA A 337 18.25 -19.73 23.04
CA ALA A 337 18.27 -20.21 24.41
C ALA A 337 17.03 -19.63 25.11
N THR A 338 15.98 -20.43 25.23
CA THR A 338 14.99 -20.29 26.29
C THR A 338 14.91 -21.62 27.04
N THR A 339 15.43 -21.54 28.26
CA THR A 339 15.30 -22.54 29.32
C THR A 339 13.84 -22.94 29.51
N VAL A 340 13.53 -24.21 29.27
CA VAL A 340 12.40 -24.87 29.93
C VAL A 340 12.99 -25.95 30.84
N SER A 341 12.74 -25.75 32.13
CA SER A 341 13.12 -26.63 33.23
C SER A 341 12.33 -27.93 33.17
N GLU A 342 13.08 -29.02 33.32
CA GLU A 342 12.72 -30.34 33.87
C GLU A 342 11.55 -31.15 33.26
N GLY A 343 11.93 -32.34 32.76
CA GLY A 343 11.03 -33.49 32.68
C GLY A 343 10.83 -34.06 31.29
N ASP A 344 11.85 -34.68 30.70
CA ASP A 344 11.82 -36.12 30.39
C ASP A 344 13.00 -36.52 29.51
N MET A 345 13.75 -37.51 29.99
CA MET A 345 14.76 -38.23 29.24
C MET A 345 14.09 -39.29 28.39
N GLU A 346 14.34 -39.30 27.09
CA GLU A 346 14.48 -40.55 26.36
C GLU A 346 15.47 -40.41 25.20
N MET A 347 16.44 -41.32 25.18
CA MET A 347 17.50 -41.47 24.19
C MET A 347 17.15 -42.61 23.24
N SER A 348 17.23 -42.40 21.94
CA SER A 348 17.62 -43.40 20.91
C SER A 348 17.59 -42.70 19.55
N SER A 349 18.40 -42.97 18.53
CA SER A 349 19.60 -43.77 18.29
C SER A 349 20.05 -43.37 16.87
N MET A 350 21.34 -43.53 16.57
CA MET A 350 21.97 -43.26 15.28
C MET A 350 21.20 -43.82 14.06
N ASP A 351 21.03 -43.00 13.02
CA ASP A 351 21.08 -43.46 11.62
C ASP A 351 21.84 -42.41 10.79
N GLY A 352 22.86 -42.87 10.09
CA GLY A 352 23.67 -42.08 9.19
C GLY A 352 23.23 -42.34 7.77
N SER A 353 22.54 -41.38 7.15
CA SER A 353 22.27 -41.41 5.72
C SER A 353 22.29 -40.01 5.11
N SER A 354 23.21 -39.85 4.16
CA SER A 354 23.22 -38.89 3.04
C SER A 354 23.02 -37.41 3.35
N HIS A 355 24.13 -36.65 3.24
CA HIS A 355 24.11 -35.25 2.84
C HIS A 355 23.38 -35.10 1.49
N SER A 356 22.12 -34.68 1.52
CA SER A 356 21.59 -33.79 0.50
C SER A 356 21.79 -32.37 1.00
N GLN A 357 22.46 -31.53 0.20
CA GLN A 357 22.39 -30.09 0.39
C GLN A 357 20.96 -29.66 0.09
N SER A 358 20.09 -29.62 1.10
CA SER A 358 18.90 -28.79 1.01
C SER A 358 19.38 -27.34 1.08
N SER A 359 19.13 -26.57 0.02
CA SER A 359 19.13 -25.11 0.10
C SER A 359 18.29 -24.72 1.31
N ASN A 360 18.91 -24.18 2.37
CA ASN A 360 18.22 -23.80 3.59
C ASN A 360 17.13 -22.77 3.27
N SER A 361 15.90 -23.24 3.09
CA SER A 361 14.69 -22.41 3.00
C SER A 361 14.36 -21.70 4.31
N ASP A 362 15.04 -22.07 5.39
CA ASP A 362 14.81 -21.54 6.74
C ASP A 362 15.21 -20.07 6.89
N ASP A 363 16.06 -19.54 6.00
CA ASP A 363 16.49 -18.14 6.02
C ASP A 363 15.67 -17.25 5.06
N MET A 364 14.66 -17.76 4.34
CA MET A 364 13.88 -16.94 3.38
C MET A 364 12.67 -16.25 4.03
N PRO A 365 12.30 -15.05 3.56
CA PRO A 365 11.03 -14.43 3.93
C PRO A 365 9.85 -15.35 3.61
N ARG A 366 8.90 -15.44 4.55
CA ARG A 366 7.71 -16.30 4.44
C ARG A 366 6.49 -15.46 4.12
N LEU A 367 5.69 -15.91 3.15
CA LEU A 367 4.45 -15.23 2.78
C LEU A 367 3.50 -15.20 3.99
N ALA A 368 3.18 -13.99 4.42
CA ALA A 368 2.30 -13.72 5.55
C ALA A 368 0.87 -13.48 5.08
N ALA A 369 0.73 -12.59 4.09
CA ALA A 369 -0.54 -12.16 3.54
C ALA A 369 -0.38 -11.79 2.05
N ALA A 370 -1.46 -11.79 1.29
CA ALA A 370 -1.49 -11.33 -0.08
C ALA A 370 -2.84 -10.66 -0.37
N LEU A 371 -2.83 -9.72 -1.31
CA LEU A 371 -4.03 -9.00 -1.74
C LEU A 371 -4.17 -9.12 -3.25
N ASP A 372 -5.41 -9.37 -3.69
CA ASP A 372 -5.79 -9.42 -5.09
C ASP A 372 -6.58 -8.16 -5.52
N PRO A 373 -5.93 -7.01 -5.77
CA PRO A 373 -6.64 -5.84 -6.27
C PRO A 373 -7.17 -6.05 -7.69
N ASP A 374 -8.42 -5.66 -7.94
CA ASP A 374 -9.13 -5.73 -9.23
C ASP A 374 -8.53 -4.86 -10.36
N GLN A 375 -7.38 -4.24 -10.12
CA GLN A 375 -6.75 -3.26 -10.97
C GLN A 375 -5.23 -3.30 -10.85
N LYS A 376 -4.57 -2.79 -11.88
CA LYS A 376 -3.12 -2.65 -11.94
C LYS A 376 -2.64 -1.44 -11.15
N LEU A 377 -1.69 -1.65 -10.25
CA LEU A 377 -1.11 -0.63 -9.38
C LEU A 377 0.30 -0.22 -9.84
N ARG A 378 0.73 0.97 -9.46
CA ARG A 378 2.04 1.56 -9.80
C ARG A 378 2.98 1.66 -8.61
N SER A 379 2.44 1.88 -7.43
CA SER A 379 3.17 2.00 -6.19
C SER A 379 2.30 1.60 -5.00
N ILE A 380 2.95 1.28 -3.89
CA ILE A 380 2.35 1.04 -2.58
C ILE A 380 3.14 1.80 -1.50
N THR A 381 2.46 2.17 -0.42
CA THR A 381 3.07 2.78 0.76
C THR A 381 2.31 2.34 1.99
N GLY A 382 3.03 1.78 2.97
CA GLY A 382 2.46 1.44 4.27
C GLY A 382 2.05 2.71 5.04
N THR A 383 0.88 2.67 5.68
CA THR A 383 0.37 3.77 6.50
C THR A 383 -0.43 3.21 7.68
N PHE A 384 -0.78 4.10 8.60
CA PHE A 384 -1.84 3.86 9.58
C PHE A 384 -3.00 4.83 9.35
N PHE A 385 -4.20 4.39 9.68
CA PHE A 385 -5.40 5.23 9.61
C PHE A 385 -6.41 4.85 10.69
N ASP A 386 -7.34 5.77 10.94
CA ASP A 386 -8.44 5.57 11.88
C ASP A 386 -9.73 5.38 11.08
N LEU A 387 -10.47 4.30 11.35
CA LEU A 387 -11.81 4.06 10.79
C LEU A 387 -12.87 4.92 11.47
N GLY A 388 -12.59 5.36 12.70
CA GLY A 388 -13.54 6.07 13.52
C GLY A 388 -12.89 6.85 14.66
N SER A 389 -13.72 7.29 15.59
CA SER A 389 -13.29 8.17 16.70
C SER A 389 -13.12 7.43 18.02
N THR A 390 -13.58 6.18 18.09
CA THR A 390 -13.44 5.35 19.28
C THR A 390 -12.04 4.73 19.32
N PRO A 391 -11.47 4.45 20.52
CA PRO A 391 -10.15 3.83 20.63
C PRO A 391 -9.98 2.54 19.82
N ASP A 392 -11.04 1.72 19.75
CA ASP A 392 -11.03 0.45 19.02
C ASP A 392 -10.97 0.65 17.50
N GLU A 393 -11.33 1.84 17.01
CA GLU A 393 -11.35 2.19 15.59
C GLU A 393 -10.10 2.97 15.14
N ARG A 394 -9.02 3.01 15.92
CA ARG A 394 -7.81 3.82 15.64
C ARG A 394 -6.53 3.02 15.41
N GLY A 395 -5.72 3.42 14.44
CA GLY A 395 -4.41 2.81 14.18
C GLY A 395 -4.51 1.47 13.46
N PHE A 396 -5.36 1.37 12.44
CA PHE A 396 -5.34 0.26 11.49
C PHE A 396 -4.18 0.44 10.52
N GLY A 397 -3.41 -0.63 10.30
CA GLY A 397 -2.43 -0.69 9.23
C GLY A 397 -3.13 -0.71 7.86
N GLY A 398 -2.58 0.00 6.89
CA GLY A 398 -3.10 0.03 5.53
C GLY A 398 -2.03 0.32 4.50
N LEU A 399 -2.40 0.14 3.23
CA LEU A 399 -1.58 0.37 2.06
C LEU A 399 -2.23 1.45 1.21
N VAL A 400 -1.60 2.61 1.13
CA VAL A 400 -1.93 3.59 0.08
C VAL A 400 -1.26 3.12 -1.21
N ALA A 401 -2.05 2.90 -2.24
CA ALA A 401 -1.57 2.49 -3.55
C ALA A 401 -1.98 3.48 -4.64
N GLU A 402 -1.10 3.70 -5.61
CA GLU A 402 -1.42 4.48 -6.80
C GLU A 402 -1.83 3.56 -7.95
N THR A 403 -2.93 3.88 -8.61
CA THR A 403 -3.43 3.13 -9.78
C THR A 403 -2.76 3.57 -11.07
N ASN A 404 -2.97 2.82 -12.14
CA ASN A 404 -2.50 3.23 -13.46
C ASN A 404 -3.10 4.54 -14.01
N GLN A 405 -4.20 5.01 -13.41
CA GLN A 405 -4.91 6.24 -13.75
C GLN A 405 -4.54 7.40 -12.82
N ASN A 406 -3.49 7.26 -12.02
CA ASN A 406 -3.04 8.24 -11.01
C ASN A 406 -4.11 8.56 -9.95
N ARG A 407 -5.00 7.60 -9.67
CA ARG A 407 -5.90 7.64 -8.49
C ARG A 407 -5.24 6.93 -7.32
N GLN A 408 -5.46 7.40 -6.10
CA GLN A 408 -5.01 6.71 -4.90
C GLN A 408 -6.13 5.84 -4.33
N LYS A 409 -5.76 4.68 -3.81
CA LYS A 409 -6.66 3.82 -3.04
C LYS A 409 -5.96 3.42 -1.74
N LEU A 410 -6.72 3.29 -0.67
CA LEU A 410 -6.28 2.70 0.58
C LEU A 410 -6.84 1.28 0.64
N PHE A 411 -5.94 0.32 0.74
CA PHE A 411 -6.25 -1.07 1.03
C PHE A 411 -5.98 -1.33 2.50
N TYR A 412 -6.89 -1.99 3.21
CA TYR A 412 -6.58 -2.48 4.54
C TYR A 412 -7.11 -3.91 4.71
N ILE A 413 -6.35 -4.70 5.46
CA ILE A 413 -6.69 -6.09 5.73
C ILE A 413 -7.79 -6.09 6.79
N ASP A 414 -8.93 -6.71 6.50
CA ASP A 414 -9.96 -6.93 7.51
C ASP A 414 -9.44 -8.02 8.47
N PRO A 415 -9.25 -7.72 9.77
CA PRO A 415 -8.75 -8.69 10.75
C PRO A 415 -9.71 -9.87 10.98
N ASN A 416 -10.98 -9.77 10.56
CA ASN A 416 -12.03 -10.72 10.89
C ASN A 416 -12.46 -11.62 9.72
N SER A 417 -11.89 -11.45 8.53
CA SER A 417 -12.23 -12.23 7.34
C SER A 417 -10.99 -12.83 6.67
N LEU A 418 -10.95 -14.16 6.61
CA LEU A 418 -10.02 -14.92 5.78
C LEU A 418 -10.75 -15.28 4.49
N GLN A 419 -10.09 -15.18 3.33
CA GLN A 419 -10.65 -15.74 2.10
C GLN A 419 -10.72 -17.26 2.22
N ASP A 420 -11.83 -17.81 1.73
CA ASP A 420 -12.24 -19.19 1.96
C ASP A 420 -11.41 -20.17 1.10
N SER A 421 -10.12 -20.36 1.42
CA SER A 421 -9.32 -21.56 1.09
C SER A 421 -7.89 -21.46 1.67
N ASP A 422 -7.18 -22.60 1.70
CA ASP A 422 -5.76 -22.71 2.08
C ASP A 422 -4.84 -21.85 1.19
N THR A 423 -4.76 -20.54 1.43
CA THR A 423 -3.63 -19.70 1.01
C THR A 423 -3.64 -18.42 1.86
N SER A 424 -2.46 -17.88 2.16
CA SER A 424 -2.26 -16.63 2.90
C SER A 424 -2.80 -15.38 2.17
N ILE A 425 -4.02 -15.42 1.65
CA ILE A 425 -4.72 -14.33 0.95
C ILE A 425 -5.82 -13.84 1.89
N PHE A 426 -5.77 -12.55 2.22
CA PHE A 426 -6.71 -11.96 3.15
C PHE A 426 -7.74 -11.15 2.38
N ASP A 427 -8.97 -11.15 2.90
CA ASP A 427 -9.95 -10.17 2.45
C ASP A 427 -9.44 -8.77 2.79
N HIS A 428 -9.69 -7.85 1.88
CA HIS A 428 -9.26 -6.47 2.02
C HIS A 428 -10.41 -5.54 1.67
N GLU A 429 -10.53 -4.49 2.47
CA GLU A 429 -11.41 -3.39 2.13
C GLU A 429 -10.64 -2.35 1.33
N THR A 430 -11.34 -1.75 0.36
CA THR A 430 -10.79 -0.72 -0.52
C THR A 430 -11.52 0.59 -0.28
N ILE A 431 -10.77 1.64 0.04
CA ILE A 431 -11.25 3.00 0.19
C ILE A 431 -10.60 3.85 -0.89
N ASN A 432 -11.36 4.53 -1.74
CA ASN A 432 -10.77 5.47 -2.69
C ASN A 432 -10.28 6.72 -1.95
N LEU A 433 -9.04 7.13 -2.24
CA LEU A 433 -8.47 8.37 -1.75
C LEU A 433 -8.46 9.36 -2.92
N ALA A 434 -9.29 10.40 -2.79
CA ALA A 434 -9.49 11.57 -3.65
C ALA A 434 -8.77 11.61 -5.02
#